data_AF-A0A0F8X8S9-F1
#
_entry.id   AF-A0A0F8X8S9-F1
#
_cell.length_a   1.000
_cell.length_b   1.000
_cell.length_c   1.000
_cell.angle_alpha   90.00
_cell.angle_beta   90.00
_cell.angle_gamma   90.00
#
_symmetry.space_group_name_H-M   'P 1'
#
loop_
_entity.id
_entity.type
_entity.pdbx_description
1 polymer ?
#
loop_
_entity_poly.entity_id
_entity_poly.type
_entity_poly.pdbx_seq_one_letter_code
_entity_poly.pdbx_strand_id
1 'polypeptide(L)'
;MHESESISYDLAVIGTGMAGMAAGLFAANRGLSIVQIGGTKEIIFASGLFDLMGVHPVETGHLWQDPWAAIDALVRDLPSHPYARMKKEDIQAAFDEILSSFQEADLNYCRHRNRNANLLTPMGTIKTTYCVPKSMWNGVRALEEKSSCLLIDIRGLKGFSGGLIKDVGKDRWPDLSHHRIVFPGTEHLT
;
A
#
# COMPACT_ATOMS: atom_id res chain seq x y z
N MET A 1 -26.91 -40.48 4.03
CA MET A 1 -26.58 -39.10 4.43
C MET A 1 -25.21 -39.16 5.06
N HIS A 2 -24.21 -38.49 4.48
CA HIS A 2 -22.92 -38.37 5.16
C HIS A 2 -23.12 -37.43 6.35
N GLU A 3 -22.81 -37.88 7.56
CA GLU A 3 -22.66 -36.99 8.71
C GLU A 3 -21.58 -35.96 8.35
N SER A 4 -21.98 -34.70 8.30
CA SER A 4 -21.05 -33.59 8.15
C SER A 4 -20.31 -33.43 9.46
N GLU A 5 -19.01 -33.73 9.45
CA GLU A 5 -18.11 -33.56 10.59
C GLU A 5 -18.11 -32.09 11.02
N SER A 6 -18.40 -31.81 12.30
CA SER A 6 -18.42 -30.45 12.82
C SER A 6 -17.02 -30.04 13.28
N ILE A 7 -16.54 -28.91 12.77
CA ILE A 7 -15.29 -28.27 13.18
C ILE A 7 -15.62 -27.04 14.04
N SER A 8 -14.84 -26.82 15.10
CA SER A 8 -15.03 -25.71 16.06
C SER A 8 -13.83 -24.77 16.01
N TYR A 9 -14.11 -23.46 16.10
CA TYR A 9 -13.13 -22.38 16.12
C TYR A 9 -13.55 -21.32 17.14
N ASP A 10 -12.60 -20.60 17.71
CA ASP A 10 -12.86 -19.51 18.66
C ASP A 10 -13.47 -18.28 17.98
N LEU A 11 -13.13 -18.05 16.70
CA LEU A 11 -13.61 -16.91 15.93
C LEU A 11 -13.92 -17.28 14.47
N ALA A 12 -15.12 -16.92 14.01
CA ALA A 12 -15.49 -16.93 12.60
C ALA A 12 -15.43 -15.51 12.01
N VAL A 13 -14.56 -15.30 11.02
CA VAL A 13 -14.43 -14.03 10.30
C VAL A 13 -15.09 -14.15 8.93
N ILE A 14 -16.16 -13.40 8.70
CA ILE A 14 -16.83 -13.35 7.40
C ILE A 14 -16.26 -12.16 6.61
N GLY A 15 -15.49 -12.45 5.58
CA GLY A 15 -14.85 -11.46 4.73
C GLY A 15 -13.35 -11.71 4.54
N THR A 16 -12.93 -11.72 3.28
CA THR A 16 -11.55 -11.94 2.82
C THR A 16 -10.88 -10.64 2.34
N GLY A 17 -11.43 -9.49 2.74
CA GLY A 17 -10.85 -8.17 2.52
C GLY A 17 -9.82 -7.81 3.59
N MET A 18 -9.30 -6.58 3.55
CA MET A 18 -8.24 -6.15 4.45
C MET A 18 -8.66 -6.19 5.92
N ALA A 19 -9.86 -5.71 6.25
CA ALA A 19 -10.37 -5.74 7.61
C ALA A 19 -10.52 -7.18 8.15
N GLY A 20 -11.02 -8.10 7.34
CA GLY A 20 -11.19 -9.51 7.72
C GLY A 20 -9.85 -10.22 7.91
N MET A 21 -8.92 -10.06 6.97
CA MET A 21 -7.58 -10.63 7.09
C MET A 21 -6.81 -10.04 8.27
N ALA A 22 -6.93 -8.73 8.51
CA ALA A 22 -6.34 -8.10 9.69
C ALA A 22 -6.94 -8.68 10.98
N ALA A 23 -8.27 -8.77 11.08
CA ALA A 23 -8.95 -9.35 12.24
C ALA A 23 -8.49 -10.81 12.50
N GLY A 24 -8.40 -11.62 11.44
CA GLY A 24 -7.87 -12.97 11.51
C GLY A 24 -6.43 -13.01 12.01
N LEU A 25 -5.55 -12.17 11.45
CA LEU A 25 -4.15 -12.07 11.86
C LEU A 25 -4.02 -11.69 13.34
N PHE A 26 -4.69 -10.62 13.78
CA PHE A 26 -4.66 -10.18 15.17
C PHE A 26 -5.21 -11.27 16.12
N ALA A 27 -6.29 -11.95 15.76
CA ALA A 27 -6.85 -13.05 16.56
C ALA A 27 -5.88 -14.24 16.65
N ALA A 28 -5.26 -14.64 15.52
CA ALA A 28 -4.29 -15.72 15.48
C ALA A 28 -3.03 -15.41 16.30
N ASN A 29 -2.53 -14.17 16.25
CA ASN A 29 -1.40 -13.72 17.08
C ASN A 29 -1.72 -13.74 18.59
N ARG A 30 -3.01 -13.78 18.95
CA ARG A 30 -3.50 -13.94 20.33
C ARG A 30 -3.81 -15.40 20.69
N GLY A 31 -3.43 -16.35 19.84
CA GLY A 31 -3.58 -17.79 20.07
C GLY A 31 -4.98 -18.35 19.80
N LEU A 32 -5.87 -17.57 19.17
CA LEU A 32 -7.22 -18.03 18.85
C LEU A 32 -7.22 -18.86 17.57
N SER A 33 -7.98 -19.95 17.58
CA SER A 33 -8.31 -20.69 16.37
C SER A 33 -9.34 -19.90 15.55
N ILE A 34 -9.05 -19.71 14.26
CA ILE A 34 -9.88 -18.89 13.37
C ILE A 34 -10.37 -19.66 12.15
N VAL A 35 -11.59 -19.36 11.71
CA VAL A 35 -12.06 -19.70 10.36
C VAL A 35 -12.41 -18.43 9.62
N GLN A 36 -11.83 -18.24 8.43
CA GLN A 36 -12.14 -17.11 7.56
C GLN A 36 -13.01 -17.59 6.38
N ILE A 37 -14.16 -16.94 6.20
CA ILE A 37 -15.20 -17.36 5.26
C ILE A 37 -15.37 -16.27 4.19
N GLY A 38 -15.25 -16.65 2.93
CA GLY A 38 -15.45 -15.77 1.79
C GLY A 38 -14.65 -16.21 0.57
N GLY A 39 -14.77 -15.45 -0.52
CA GLY A 39 -13.97 -15.65 -1.73
C GLY A 39 -13.11 -14.43 -2.03
N THR A 40 -12.02 -14.58 -2.77
CA THR A 40 -11.18 -13.46 -3.19
C THR A 40 -11.98 -12.48 -4.05
N LYS A 41 -12.02 -11.21 -3.65
CA LYS A 41 -12.71 -10.11 -4.36
C LYS A 41 -11.72 -9.03 -4.79
N GLU A 42 -12.03 -7.76 -4.61
CA GLU A 42 -11.30 -6.62 -5.18
C GLU A 42 -9.89 -6.42 -4.59
N ILE A 43 -9.55 -7.08 -3.48
CA ILE A 43 -8.26 -6.91 -2.80
C ILE A 43 -7.05 -7.27 -3.68
N ILE A 44 -7.24 -8.12 -4.68
CA ILE A 44 -6.19 -8.46 -5.67
C ILE A 44 -5.81 -7.29 -6.58
N PHE A 45 -6.64 -6.25 -6.64
CA PHE A 45 -6.36 -5.03 -7.40
C PHE A 45 -5.78 -3.92 -6.51
N ALA A 46 -5.58 -4.17 -5.22
CA ALA A 46 -4.95 -3.22 -4.33
C ALA A 46 -3.48 -3.03 -4.71
N SER A 47 -2.97 -1.80 -4.55
CA SER A 47 -1.58 -1.45 -4.86
C SER A 47 -0.53 -2.14 -3.97
N GLY A 48 -0.96 -2.81 -2.90
CA GLY A 48 -0.09 -3.36 -1.87
C GLY A 48 0.52 -2.32 -0.94
N LEU A 49 0.18 -1.04 -1.10
CA LEU A 49 0.61 0.05 -0.23
C LEU A 49 -0.28 0.14 1.01
N PHE A 50 0.30 0.49 2.15
CA PHE A 50 -0.47 0.85 3.33
C PHE A 50 -0.42 2.36 3.54
N ASP A 51 -1.54 3.00 3.23
CA ASP A 51 -1.72 4.42 3.42
C ASP A 51 -2.05 4.73 4.89
N LEU A 52 -1.47 5.82 5.40
CA LEU A 52 -1.93 6.51 6.60
C LEU A 52 -2.41 7.91 6.18
N MET A 53 -2.48 8.87 7.10
CA MET A 53 -2.90 10.23 6.78
C MET A 53 -1.85 10.97 5.95
N GLY A 54 -2.16 11.18 4.67
CA GLY A 54 -1.33 11.96 3.74
C GLY A 54 -1.97 13.26 3.26
N VAL A 55 -3.30 13.42 3.41
CA VAL A 55 -4.04 14.60 2.92
C VAL A 55 -5.10 15.00 3.94
N HIS A 56 -5.03 16.23 4.44
CA HIS A 56 -6.07 16.86 5.27
C HIS A 56 -5.83 18.38 5.38
N PRO A 57 -6.84 19.26 5.26
CA PRO A 57 -8.21 18.98 4.87
C PRO A 57 -8.31 18.67 3.37
N VAL A 58 -9.22 17.75 3.04
CA VAL A 58 -9.37 17.19 1.67
C VAL A 58 -9.75 18.28 0.67
N GLU A 59 -10.55 19.26 1.10
CA GLU A 59 -11.04 20.39 0.29
C GLU A 59 -9.89 21.22 -0.29
N THR A 60 -8.78 21.34 0.46
CA THR A 60 -7.60 22.09 0.04
C THR A 60 -6.53 21.20 -0.61
N GLY A 61 -6.66 19.87 -0.50
CA GLY A 61 -5.64 18.93 -0.93
C GLY A 61 -4.31 19.07 -0.20
N HIS A 62 -4.30 19.61 1.02
CA HIS A 62 -3.05 19.85 1.75
C HIS A 62 -2.34 18.54 2.08
N LEU A 63 -1.11 18.39 1.55
CA LEU A 63 -0.28 17.20 1.68
C LEU A 63 0.56 17.25 2.97
N TRP A 64 0.53 16.16 3.73
CA TRP A 64 1.31 16.00 4.95
C TRP A 64 2.46 15.00 4.77
N GLN A 65 3.65 15.45 5.14
CA GLN A 65 4.79 14.55 5.30
C GLN A 65 4.73 13.77 6.61
N ASP A 66 4.34 14.40 7.73
CA ASP A 66 4.17 13.69 9.00
C ASP A 66 2.71 13.24 9.15
N PRO A 67 2.42 11.92 9.06
CA PRO A 67 1.06 11.43 9.18
C PRO A 67 0.47 11.60 10.59
N TRP A 68 1.30 11.69 11.64
CA TRP A 68 0.82 11.83 13.01
C TRP A 68 0.35 13.25 13.29
N ALA A 69 1.11 14.25 12.80
CA ALA A 69 0.67 15.64 12.82
C ALA A 69 -0.60 15.85 12.00
N ALA A 70 -0.74 15.14 10.87
CA ALA A 70 -1.93 15.16 10.04
C ALA A 70 -3.16 14.57 10.75
N ILE A 71 -2.98 13.47 11.49
CA ILE A 71 -4.03 12.89 12.34
C ILE A 71 -4.42 13.87 13.44
N ASP A 72 -3.46 14.53 14.10
CA ASP A 72 -3.76 15.53 15.12
C ASP A 72 -4.58 16.70 14.57
N ALA A 73 -4.24 17.17 13.36
CA ALA A 73 -5.00 18.19 12.66
C ALA A 73 -6.43 17.71 12.33
N LEU A 74 -6.56 16.50 11.78
CA LEU A 74 -7.86 15.90 11.47
C LEU A 74 -8.74 15.77 12.70
N VAL A 75 -8.21 15.29 13.82
CA VAL A 75 -8.99 15.09 15.05
C VAL A 75 -9.45 16.41 15.64
N ARG A 76 -8.61 17.46 15.58
CA ARG A 76 -9.00 18.81 16.00
C ARG A 76 -10.13 19.37 15.14
N ASP A 77 -10.01 19.21 13.82
CA ASP A 77 -10.95 19.81 12.87
C ASP A 77 -12.26 18.99 12.76
N LEU A 78 -12.18 17.66 12.92
CA LEU A 78 -13.28 16.69 12.84
C LEU A 78 -13.29 15.74 14.04
N PRO A 79 -13.71 16.19 15.24
CA PRO A 79 -13.62 15.41 16.48
C PRO A 79 -14.52 14.15 16.52
N SER A 80 -15.46 14.02 15.58
CA SER A 80 -16.30 12.82 15.43
C SER A 80 -15.71 11.75 14.51
N HIS A 81 -14.59 12.06 13.82
CA HIS A 81 -13.93 11.16 12.87
C HIS A 81 -13.44 9.87 13.55
N PRO A 82 -13.44 8.69 12.89
CA PRO A 82 -12.93 7.44 13.49
C PRO A 82 -11.52 7.54 14.10
N TYR A 83 -10.61 8.28 13.47
CA TYR A 83 -9.27 8.55 14.05
C TYR A 83 -9.30 9.26 15.41
N ALA A 84 -10.35 10.04 15.72
CA ALA A 84 -10.51 10.69 17.03
C ALA A 84 -10.88 9.70 18.15
N ARG A 85 -11.27 8.47 17.79
CA ARG A 85 -11.67 7.41 18.74
C ARG A 85 -10.54 6.43 19.05
N MET A 86 -9.37 6.61 18.45
CA MET A 86 -8.22 5.73 18.60
C MET A 86 -7.02 6.51 19.13
N LYS A 87 -6.21 5.87 19.97
CA LYS A 87 -4.92 6.45 20.37
C LYS A 87 -3.90 6.25 19.25
N LYS A 88 -3.00 7.22 19.04
CA LYS A 88 -1.97 7.11 18.00
C LYS A 88 -1.06 5.90 18.26
N GLU A 89 -0.80 5.59 19.52
CA GLU A 89 0.01 4.47 19.96
C GLU A 89 -0.61 3.12 19.56
N ASP A 90 -1.94 3.01 19.61
CA ASP A 90 -2.66 1.80 19.19
C ASP A 90 -2.51 1.59 17.67
N ILE A 91 -2.57 2.68 16.89
CA ILE A 91 -2.36 2.64 15.43
C ILE A 91 -0.91 2.23 15.12
N GLN A 92 0.07 2.82 15.81
CA GLN A 92 1.48 2.46 15.65
C GLN A 92 1.75 0.99 15.97
N ALA A 93 1.22 0.50 17.08
CA ALA A 93 1.34 -0.90 17.50
C ALA A 93 0.69 -1.86 16.49
N ALA A 94 -0.50 -1.52 15.98
CA ALA A 94 -1.18 -2.31 14.96
C ALA A 94 -0.34 -2.43 13.67
N PHE A 95 0.28 -1.33 13.21
CA PHE A 95 1.21 -1.41 12.09
C PHE A 95 2.45 -2.25 12.43
N ASP A 96 3.05 -2.10 13.61
CA ASP A 96 4.22 -2.90 13.99
C ASP A 96 3.89 -4.41 14.00
N GLU A 97 2.72 -4.80 14.51
CA GLU A 97 2.26 -6.20 14.52
C GLU A 97 2.03 -6.76 13.11
N ILE A 98 1.33 -6.00 12.23
CA ILE A 98 1.09 -6.40 10.84
C ILE A 98 2.41 -6.56 10.08
N LEU A 99 3.31 -5.57 10.18
CA LEU A 99 4.57 -5.59 9.44
C LEU A 99 5.52 -6.70 9.94
N SER A 100 5.53 -7.00 11.24
CA SER A 100 6.26 -8.16 11.78
C SER A 100 5.73 -9.47 11.20
N SER A 101 4.41 -9.62 11.15
CA SER A 101 3.77 -10.83 10.62
C SER A 101 4.08 -11.02 9.13
N PHE A 102 4.12 -9.94 8.36
CA PHE A 102 4.55 -9.99 6.96
C PHE A 102 6.03 -10.32 6.79
N GLN A 103 6.90 -9.80 7.66
CA GLN A 103 8.32 -10.15 7.66
C GLN A 103 8.53 -11.64 7.93
N GLU A 104 7.80 -12.24 8.86
CA GLU A 104 7.84 -13.69 9.13
C GLU A 104 7.43 -14.53 7.91
N ALA A 105 6.56 -13.99 7.05
CA ALA A 105 6.15 -14.59 5.79
C ALA A 105 7.03 -14.19 4.57
N ASP A 106 8.18 -13.54 4.79
CA ASP A 106 9.07 -12.97 3.77
C ASP A 106 8.43 -11.90 2.85
N LEU A 107 7.30 -11.33 3.26
CA LEU A 107 6.60 -10.24 2.59
C LEU A 107 7.05 -8.89 3.14
N ASN A 108 8.35 -8.61 3.07
CA ASN A 108 8.94 -7.44 3.73
C ASN A 108 8.37 -6.09 3.23
N TYR A 109 8.16 -5.17 4.17
CA TYR A 109 7.74 -3.78 3.92
C TYR A 109 8.76 -2.77 4.45
N CYS A 110 8.74 -1.56 3.90
CA CYS A 110 9.57 -0.43 4.31
C CYS A 110 8.70 0.79 4.62
N ARG A 111 9.13 1.59 5.61
CA ARG A 111 8.50 2.87 5.98
C ARG A 111 9.50 3.79 6.68
N HIS A 112 9.16 5.07 6.78
CA HIS A 112 9.71 5.92 7.84
C HIS A 112 8.70 5.96 9.00
N ARG A 113 9.15 5.89 10.26
CA ARG A 113 8.23 5.86 11.42
C ARG A 113 7.41 7.15 11.59
N ASN A 114 7.99 8.30 11.27
CA ASN A 114 7.38 9.62 11.50
C ASN A 114 7.25 10.43 10.20
N ARG A 115 7.21 9.75 9.05
CA ARG A 115 7.12 10.41 7.75
C ARG A 115 6.45 9.48 6.73
N ASN A 116 5.53 10.01 5.94
CA ASN A 116 5.04 9.36 4.74
C ASN A 116 6.15 9.27 3.68
N ALA A 117 6.10 8.23 2.88
CA ALA A 117 6.88 8.06 1.67
C ALA A 117 6.09 8.59 0.46
N ASN A 118 6.83 8.97 -0.59
CA ASN A 118 6.27 9.30 -1.89
C ASN A 118 6.75 8.29 -2.93
N LEU A 119 5.85 7.82 -3.79
CA LEU A 119 6.19 6.98 -4.93
C LEU A 119 5.66 7.56 -6.24
N LEU A 120 6.36 7.28 -7.33
CA LEU A 120 5.88 7.55 -8.68
C LEU A 120 4.85 6.48 -9.07
N THR A 121 3.68 6.90 -9.53
CA THR A 121 2.62 5.99 -9.99
C THR A 121 2.80 5.63 -11.47
N PRO A 122 2.14 4.58 -11.96
CA PRO A 122 2.11 4.26 -13.40
C PRO A 122 1.51 5.37 -14.29
N MET A 123 0.84 6.37 -13.71
CA MET A 123 0.34 7.56 -14.42
C MET A 123 1.34 8.73 -14.40
N GLY A 124 2.52 8.55 -13.81
CA GLY A 124 3.53 9.60 -13.63
C GLY A 124 3.20 10.65 -12.55
N THR A 125 2.11 10.46 -11.81
CA THR A 125 1.78 11.26 -10.62
C THR A 125 2.55 10.74 -9.40
N ILE A 126 2.56 11.53 -8.32
CA ILE A 126 3.12 11.10 -7.04
C ILE A 126 2.00 10.64 -6.13
N LYS A 127 2.17 9.47 -5.51
CA LYS A 127 1.31 8.99 -4.43
C LYS A 127 2.05 9.06 -3.10
N THR A 128 1.42 9.69 -2.12
CA THR A 128 1.85 9.69 -0.72
C THR A 128 1.26 8.46 -0.02
N THR A 129 2.08 7.76 0.76
CA THR A 129 1.72 6.53 1.46
C THR A 129 2.61 6.34 2.69
N TYR A 130 2.25 5.46 3.64
CA TYR A 130 3.02 5.29 4.87
C TYR A 130 3.97 4.09 4.80
N CYS A 131 3.50 2.95 4.30
CA CYS A 131 4.34 1.75 4.11
C CYS A 131 4.27 1.26 2.66
N VAL A 132 5.40 0.80 2.14
CA VAL A 132 5.53 0.22 0.80
C VAL A 132 6.15 -1.17 0.85
N PRO A 133 5.82 -2.09 -0.07
CA PRO A 133 6.58 -3.33 -0.23
C PRO A 133 8.07 -3.03 -0.45
N LYS A 134 8.95 -3.85 0.11
CA LYS A 134 10.42 -3.66 0.02
C LYS A 134 10.92 -3.55 -1.43
N SER A 135 10.29 -4.27 -2.36
CA SER A 135 10.60 -4.20 -3.80
C SER A 135 10.38 -2.80 -4.41
N MET A 136 9.52 -1.96 -3.82
CA MET A 136 9.23 -0.61 -4.27
C MET A 136 10.11 0.46 -3.60
N TRP A 137 10.83 0.11 -2.52
CA TRP A 137 11.53 1.10 -1.68
C TRP A 137 12.63 1.87 -2.42
N ASN A 138 13.34 1.22 -3.35
CA ASN A 138 14.34 1.91 -4.16
C ASN A 138 13.71 2.98 -5.07
N GLY A 139 12.46 2.80 -5.50
CA GLY A 139 11.72 3.83 -6.25
C GLY A 139 11.37 5.04 -5.39
N VAL A 140 11.03 4.82 -4.10
CA VAL A 140 10.84 5.91 -3.13
C VAL A 140 12.15 6.70 -2.97
N ARG A 141 13.25 6.01 -2.68
CA ARG A 141 14.55 6.65 -2.48
C ARG A 141 15.03 7.42 -3.70
N ALA A 142 14.94 6.82 -4.88
CA ALA A 142 15.36 7.46 -6.12
C ALA A 142 14.50 8.70 -6.42
N LEU A 143 13.20 8.70 -6.10
CA LEU A 143 12.34 9.87 -6.22
C LEU A 143 12.70 10.98 -5.22
N GLU A 144 13.07 10.63 -3.98
CA GLU A 144 13.52 11.59 -2.96
C GLU A 144 14.86 12.23 -3.34
N GLU A 145 15.83 11.41 -3.74
CA GLU A 145 17.19 11.80 -4.13
C GLU A 145 17.25 12.44 -5.51
N LYS A 146 16.17 12.32 -6.31
CA LYS A 146 16.10 12.72 -7.74
C LYS A 146 17.19 12.07 -8.59
N SER A 147 17.62 10.87 -8.20
CA SER A 147 18.66 10.10 -8.90
C SER A 147 18.28 9.82 -10.34
N SER A 148 19.25 9.80 -11.26
CA SER A 148 18.99 9.41 -12.65
C SER A 148 18.30 8.04 -12.71
N CYS A 149 17.18 7.96 -13.43
CA CYS A 149 16.33 6.78 -13.44
C CYS A 149 15.86 6.46 -14.86
N LEU A 150 16.00 5.20 -15.26
CA LEU A 150 15.54 4.69 -16.54
C LEU A 150 14.31 3.82 -16.34
N LEU A 151 13.19 4.24 -16.92
CA LEU A 151 11.97 3.45 -16.99
C LEU A 151 12.02 2.54 -18.22
N ILE A 152 11.95 1.23 -18.01
CA ILE A 152 11.85 0.26 -19.10
C ILE A 152 10.39 -0.16 -19.23
N ASP A 153 9.76 0.17 -20.35
CA ASP A 153 8.45 -0.37 -20.70
C ASP A 153 8.56 -1.48 -21.76
N ILE A 154 7.54 -2.32 -21.80
CA ILE A 154 7.46 -3.48 -22.69
C ILE A 154 6.38 -3.20 -23.73
N ARG A 155 6.73 -3.33 -25.02
CA ARG A 155 5.76 -3.22 -26.11
C ARG A 155 4.63 -4.23 -25.91
N GLY A 156 3.38 -3.75 -25.99
CA GLY A 156 2.18 -4.57 -25.80
C GLY A 156 1.71 -4.74 -24.35
N LEU A 157 2.51 -4.32 -23.36
CA LEU A 157 2.08 -4.35 -21.96
C LEU A 157 1.04 -3.24 -21.71
N LYS A 158 -0.22 -3.65 -21.48
CA LYS A 158 -1.32 -2.72 -21.18
C LYS A 158 -1.17 -2.16 -19.77
N GLY A 159 -1.56 -0.89 -19.60
CA GLY A 159 -1.58 -0.22 -18.29
C GLY A 159 -0.24 0.30 -17.79
N PHE A 160 0.84 0.17 -18.58
CA PHE A 160 2.15 0.73 -18.26
C PHE A 160 2.78 1.39 -19.50
N SER A 161 3.21 2.64 -19.36
CA SER A 161 3.89 3.39 -20.42
C SER A 161 4.98 4.25 -19.80
N GLY A 162 6.24 3.87 -20.02
CA GLY A 162 7.40 4.59 -19.49
C GLY A 162 7.46 6.01 -20.05
N GLY A 163 7.08 6.18 -21.32
CA GLY A 163 6.95 7.50 -21.94
C GLY A 163 5.93 8.40 -21.24
N LEU A 164 4.73 7.87 -20.95
CA LEU A 164 3.69 8.62 -20.22
C LEU A 164 4.18 9.02 -18.82
N ILE A 165 4.73 8.05 -18.08
CA ILE A 165 5.23 8.28 -16.72
C ILE A 165 6.30 9.38 -16.73
N LYS A 166 7.23 9.32 -17.70
CA LYS A 166 8.24 10.36 -17.91
C LYS A 166 7.61 11.72 -18.19
N ASP A 167 6.71 11.79 -19.15
CA ASP A 167 6.14 13.07 -19.60
C ASP A 167 5.33 13.77 -18.51
N VAL A 168 4.59 13.02 -17.69
CA VAL A 168 3.84 13.55 -16.54
C VAL A 168 4.76 13.84 -15.34
N GLY A 169 5.81 13.05 -15.15
CA GLY A 169 6.72 13.13 -14.00
C GLY A 169 7.88 14.12 -14.15
N LYS A 170 8.21 14.56 -15.37
CA LYS A 170 9.44 15.29 -15.71
C LYS A 170 9.71 16.53 -14.85
N ASP A 171 8.68 17.29 -14.47
CA ASP A 171 8.86 18.52 -13.67
C ASP A 171 9.27 18.18 -12.22
N ARG A 172 8.90 17.00 -11.73
CA ARG A 172 9.20 16.52 -10.37
C ARG A 172 10.44 15.65 -10.33
N TRP A 173 10.86 15.08 -11.46
CA TRP A 173 12.01 14.21 -11.59
C TRP A 173 12.66 14.40 -12.98
N PRO A 174 13.51 15.44 -13.14
CA PRO A 174 14.03 15.84 -14.45
C PRO A 174 14.88 14.76 -15.14
N ASP A 175 15.67 14.02 -14.37
CA ASP A 175 16.57 12.97 -14.88
C ASP A 175 15.87 11.61 -15.08
N LEU A 176 14.53 11.63 -15.19
CA LEU A 176 13.74 10.48 -15.58
C LEU A 176 13.85 10.29 -17.11
N SER A 177 14.31 9.11 -17.51
CA SER A 177 14.39 8.68 -18.90
C SER A 177 13.52 7.44 -19.11
N HIS A 178 13.21 7.10 -20.36
CA HIS A 178 12.51 5.87 -20.67
C HIS A 178 13.09 5.19 -21.90
N HIS A 179 12.91 3.87 -21.96
CA HIS A 179 13.17 3.08 -23.14
C HIS A 179 12.12 1.97 -23.26
N ARG A 180 11.78 1.61 -24.51
CA ARG A 180 10.82 0.55 -24.80
C ARG A 180 11.54 -0.67 -25.34
N ILE A 181 11.35 -1.80 -24.67
CA ILE A 181 11.85 -3.10 -25.13
C ILE A 181 10.72 -3.94 -25.74
N VAL A 182 11.09 -4.96 -26.50
CA VAL A 182 10.19 -5.96 -27.06
C VAL A 182 10.55 -7.30 -26.45
N PHE A 183 9.56 -8.12 -26.09
CA PHE A 183 9.85 -9.49 -25.65
C PHE A 183 10.30 -10.34 -26.86
N PRO A 184 11.33 -11.18 -26.70
CA PRO A 184 11.71 -12.11 -27.75
C PRO A 184 10.51 -12.98 -28.18
N GLY A 185 10.28 -13.09 -29.49
CA GLY A 185 9.17 -13.84 -30.06
C GLY A 185 7.84 -13.09 -30.12
N THR A 186 7.76 -11.82 -29.68
CA THR A 186 6.55 -10.98 -29.76
C THR A 186 6.71 -9.81 -30.73
N GLU A 187 7.70 -9.84 -31.61
CA GLU A 187 8.06 -8.73 -32.50
C GLU A 187 6.95 -8.40 -33.51
N HIS A 188 6.11 -9.40 -33.81
CA HIS A 188 4.99 -9.34 -34.75
C HIS A 188 3.70 -8.81 -34.13
N LEU A 189 3.64 -8.70 -32.79
CA LEU A 189 2.49 -8.14 -32.08
C LEU A 189 2.66 -6.61 -32.05
N THR A 190 2.10 -5.96 -33.08
CA THR A 190 2.04 -4.49 -33.22
C THR A 190 0.99 -3.87 -32.31
#